data_AF-A0A1Q6DNX0-F1
#
_entry.id   AF-A0A1Q6DNX0-F1
#
_cell.length_a   1.000
_cell.length_b   1.000
_cell.length_c   1.000
_cell.angle_alpha   90.00
_cell.angle_beta   90.00
_cell.angle_gamma   90.00
#
_symmetry.space_group_name_H-M   'P 1'
#
loop_
_entity.id
_entity.type
_entity.pdbx_description
1 polymer ?
#
loop_
_entity_poly.entity_id
_entity_poly.type
_entity_poly.pdbx_seq_one_letter_code
_entity_poly.pdbx_strand_id
1 'polypeptide(L)'
;MKKNPYIVFSAILGIAVPSMSYAAFGDTPCSNCHVWNDCTSPKGECGSCHELPPATGAHFAHFAGSDATLTYGDLRITADFAGGLPAAANMIGCGNCHPMDSASHGNGVWGDIEFANAAAPADSLKVLNAGGTYDGATGTCSNIYCHSTNSWTTNGTVPMPWPEATGWDKYVDPLPRPLPDNIVTTRIYRDVVWDNGQSLTCDGCHGNSPATSSLDNDGGAGDSHYWVDPYGYENLHVWNMGYEALSCRTCHYETVREPSTTTIDPATFRRVYDDVALFDKSSHVNGTVDVAFDTVNGFTYSGSSGIPKHYDLAAASYDPADRTCSNIGCHIQETKVIWGLPYRWYDYGQECDRCHGYY
;
A
#
# COMPACT_ATOMS: atom_id res chain seq x y z
N MET A 1 28.41 32.15 -64.89
CA MET A 1 28.19 30.73 -64.53
C MET A 1 26.99 30.67 -63.60
N LYS A 2 25.80 30.32 -64.12
CA LYS A 2 24.57 30.11 -63.35
C LYS A 2 24.18 28.64 -63.53
N LYS A 3 24.15 27.86 -62.44
CA LYS A 3 23.58 26.51 -62.44
C LYS A 3 22.24 26.57 -61.71
N ASN A 4 21.16 26.27 -62.42
CA ASN A 4 19.86 25.93 -61.83
C ASN A 4 19.86 24.44 -61.49
N PRO A 5 19.42 24.02 -60.29
CA PRO A 5 18.96 22.67 -60.07
C PRO A 5 17.42 22.59 -60.27
N TYR A 6 16.99 21.62 -61.07
CA TYR A 6 15.60 21.21 -61.17
C TYR A 6 15.23 20.42 -59.91
N ILE A 7 14.21 20.88 -59.19
CA ILE A 7 13.57 20.13 -58.11
C ILE A 7 12.44 19.30 -58.75
N VAL A 8 12.57 17.97 -58.66
CA VAL A 8 11.52 17.02 -59.03
C VAL A 8 10.66 16.81 -57.79
N PHE A 9 9.39 17.21 -57.84
CA PHE A 9 8.39 16.86 -56.83
C PHE A 9 7.83 15.46 -57.17
N SER A 10 8.19 14.46 -56.37
CA SER A 10 7.44 13.20 -56.31
C SER A 10 6.23 13.39 -55.41
N ALA A 11 5.04 13.43 -55.99
CA ALA A 11 3.79 13.37 -55.24
C ALA A 11 3.60 11.94 -54.73
N ILE A 12 3.82 11.72 -53.44
CA ILE A 12 3.37 10.50 -52.75
C ILE A 12 1.86 10.67 -52.55
N LEU A 13 1.08 9.90 -53.29
CA LEU A 13 -0.36 9.76 -53.07
C LEU A 13 -0.54 9.03 -51.73
N GLY A 14 -0.67 9.78 -50.64
CA GLY A 14 -1.05 9.26 -49.35
C GLY A 14 -2.48 8.73 -49.44
N ILE A 15 -2.63 7.41 -49.53
CA ILE A 15 -3.91 6.76 -49.27
C ILE A 15 -4.19 7.00 -47.79
N ALA A 16 -5.08 7.95 -47.51
CA ALA A 16 -5.68 8.10 -46.19
C ALA A 16 -6.51 6.83 -45.95
N VAL A 17 -5.94 5.87 -45.22
CA VAL A 17 -6.73 4.80 -44.64
C VAL A 17 -7.55 5.48 -43.54
N PRO A 18 -8.89 5.52 -43.62
CA PRO A 18 -9.68 6.04 -42.52
C PRO A 18 -9.35 5.19 -41.29
N SER A 19 -8.83 5.85 -40.25
CA SER A 19 -8.74 5.25 -38.91
C SER A 19 -10.16 4.88 -38.52
N MET A 20 -10.51 3.61 -38.63
CA MET A 20 -11.79 3.12 -38.11
C MET A 20 -11.76 3.38 -36.61
N SER A 21 -12.74 4.14 -36.12
CA SER A 21 -12.95 4.37 -34.70
C SER A 21 -13.11 3.02 -34.00
N TYR A 22 -12.20 2.72 -33.06
CA TYR A 22 -12.08 1.44 -32.35
C TYR A 22 -13.30 1.06 -31.47
N ALA A 23 -14.29 1.93 -31.35
CA ALA A 23 -15.57 1.65 -30.67
C ALA A 23 -16.50 0.69 -31.43
N ALA A 24 -16.15 0.22 -32.63
CA ALA A 24 -17.05 -0.56 -33.49
C ALA A 24 -17.12 -2.07 -33.21
N PHE A 25 -16.26 -2.61 -32.33
CA PHE A 25 -16.17 -4.07 -32.11
C PHE A 25 -16.83 -4.57 -30.82
N GLY A 26 -17.41 -3.69 -29.99
CA GLY A 26 -17.98 -4.06 -28.68
C GLY A 26 -18.99 -5.20 -28.69
N ASP A 27 -19.65 -5.46 -29.82
CA ASP A 27 -20.62 -6.55 -30.00
C ASP A 27 -20.26 -7.49 -31.17
N THR A 28 -19.04 -7.44 -31.71
CA THR A 28 -18.67 -8.25 -32.88
C THR A 28 -18.45 -9.71 -32.44
N PRO A 29 -19.28 -10.68 -32.88
CA PRO A 29 -19.11 -12.08 -32.49
C PRO A 29 -17.75 -12.62 -32.95
N CYS A 30 -17.13 -13.55 -32.20
CA CYS A 30 -15.85 -14.17 -32.56
C CYS A 30 -15.82 -14.66 -34.02
N SER A 31 -16.96 -15.16 -34.53
CA SER A 31 -17.13 -15.62 -35.92
C SER A 31 -16.81 -14.59 -37.00
N ASN A 32 -16.83 -13.29 -36.67
CA ASN A 32 -16.49 -12.24 -37.62
C ASN A 32 -14.98 -12.07 -37.81
N CYS A 33 -14.17 -12.55 -36.86
CA CYS A 33 -12.71 -12.52 -36.92
C CYS A 33 -12.09 -13.93 -37.04
N HIS A 34 -12.81 -14.96 -36.64
CA HIS A 34 -12.40 -16.36 -36.72
C HIS A 34 -13.26 -17.11 -37.75
N VAL A 35 -12.61 -17.64 -38.79
CA VAL A 35 -13.25 -18.37 -39.91
C VAL A 35 -13.90 -19.68 -39.46
N TRP A 36 -13.48 -20.16 -38.30
CA TRP A 36 -14.05 -21.25 -37.52
C TRP A 36 -14.47 -20.57 -36.22
N ASN A 37 -15.65 -20.82 -35.70
CA ASN A 37 -16.15 -20.12 -34.50
C ASN A 37 -15.41 -20.55 -33.21
N ASP A 38 -14.11 -20.80 -33.31
CA ASP A 38 -13.19 -21.22 -32.27
C ASP A 38 -12.37 -20.00 -31.81
N CYS A 39 -12.81 -19.37 -30.72
CA CYS A 39 -12.00 -18.36 -30.04
C CYS A 39 -10.76 -19.01 -29.34
N THR A 40 -10.45 -20.27 -29.63
CA THR A 40 -9.36 -21.08 -29.06
C THR A 40 -8.03 -20.96 -29.80
N SER A 41 -7.96 -20.18 -30.90
CA SER A 41 -6.72 -19.94 -31.64
C SER A 41 -6.11 -18.58 -31.26
N PRO A 42 -5.19 -18.52 -30.27
CA PRO A 42 -4.48 -17.28 -29.95
C PRO A 42 -3.39 -17.07 -31.01
N LYS A 43 -3.76 -16.50 -32.16
CA LYS A 43 -2.79 -16.04 -33.16
C LYS A 43 -2.53 -14.53 -33.12
N GLY A 44 -2.96 -13.86 -32.05
CA GLY A 44 -2.68 -12.45 -31.81
C GLY A 44 -2.20 -12.21 -30.38
N GLU A 45 -1.34 -11.21 -30.22
CA GLU A 45 -1.12 -10.58 -28.93
C GLU A 45 -2.45 -10.07 -28.40
N CYS A 46 -2.63 -10.16 -27.08
CA CYS A 46 -3.76 -9.57 -26.40
C CYS A 46 -3.85 -8.10 -26.92
N GLY A 47 -5.00 -7.68 -27.47
CA GLY A 47 -5.22 -6.30 -27.93
C GLY A 47 -5.41 -6.14 -29.45
N SER A 48 -5.16 -7.20 -30.23
CA SER A 48 -5.31 -7.17 -31.69
C SER A 48 -6.75 -7.01 -32.17
N CYS A 49 -7.73 -7.32 -31.33
CA CYS A 49 -9.16 -7.34 -31.67
C CYS A 49 -9.98 -6.31 -30.87
N HIS A 50 -9.58 -5.99 -29.65
CA HIS A 50 -10.20 -4.99 -28.78
C HIS A 50 -9.13 -4.28 -27.96
N GLU A 51 -9.44 -3.11 -27.41
CA GLU A 51 -8.52 -2.39 -26.52
C GLU A 51 -8.12 -3.26 -25.32
N LEU A 52 -6.85 -3.15 -24.92
CA LEU A 52 -6.32 -3.88 -23.77
C LEU A 52 -5.50 -3.02 -22.81
N PRO A 53 -6.02 -2.88 -21.58
CA PRO A 53 -7.43 -3.04 -21.22
C PRO A 53 -8.29 -2.00 -21.98
N PRO A 54 -9.63 -2.17 -22.02
CA PRO A 54 -10.52 -1.13 -22.53
C PRO A 54 -10.22 0.22 -21.87
N ALA A 55 -10.28 1.30 -22.64
CA ALA A 55 -10.09 2.67 -22.15
C ALA A 55 -11.30 3.17 -21.32
N THR A 56 -11.74 2.37 -20.34
CA THR A 56 -12.84 2.67 -19.42
C THR A 56 -12.31 2.95 -18.02
N GLY A 57 -13.11 3.65 -17.21
CA GLY A 57 -12.69 4.26 -15.95
C GLY A 57 -11.94 3.30 -15.01
N ALA A 58 -12.51 2.13 -14.74
CA ALA A 58 -11.90 1.15 -13.84
C ALA A 58 -10.55 0.62 -14.34
N HIS A 59 -10.45 0.35 -15.64
CA HIS A 59 -9.24 -0.20 -16.23
C HIS A 59 -8.09 0.81 -16.15
N PHE A 60 -8.36 2.11 -16.37
CA PHE A 60 -7.36 3.17 -16.17
C PHE A 60 -6.87 3.29 -14.73
N ALA A 61 -7.73 3.01 -13.74
CA ALA A 61 -7.35 3.08 -12.33
C ALA A 61 -6.41 1.93 -11.91
N HIS A 62 -6.55 0.76 -12.55
CA HIS A 62 -5.83 -0.46 -12.19
C HIS A 62 -4.68 -0.80 -13.14
N PHE A 63 -4.68 -0.23 -14.34
CA PHE A 63 -3.67 -0.50 -15.35
C PHE A 63 -3.39 0.74 -16.21
N ALA A 64 -2.19 1.29 -16.05
CA ALA A 64 -1.74 2.48 -16.77
C ALA A 64 -0.61 2.19 -17.78
N GLY A 65 -0.25 0.92 -18.02
CA GLY A 65 0.88 0.57 -18.88
C GLY A 65 0.50 0.50 -20.36
N SER A 66 0.86 1.50 -21.16
CA SER A 66 0.60 1.46 -22.61
C SER A 66 1.46 0.45 -23.37
N ASP A 67 2.63 0.06 -22.82
CA ASP A 67 3.64 -0.75 -23.53
C ASP A 67 4.01 -2.05 -22.80
N ALA A 68 3.24 -2.44 -21.78
CA ALA A 68 3.49 -3.69 -21.06
C ALA A 68 2.96 -4.89 -21.87
N THR A 69 3.84 -5.81 -22.25
CA THR A 69 3.42 -7.10 -22.83
C THR A 69 2.64 -7.88 -21.78
N LEU A 70 1.33 -7.94 -21.94
CA LEU A 70 0.43 -8.74 -21.12
C LEU A 70 0.20 -10.10 -21.77
N THR A 71 0.10 -11.13 -20.93
CA THR A 71 -0.32 -12.47 -21.35
C THR A 71 -1.65 -12.84 -20.68
N TYR A 72 -2.41 -13.74 -21.28
CA TYR A 72 -3.61 -14.27 -20.64
C TYR A 72 -3.25 -14.89 -19.27
N GLY A 73 -4.05 -14.61 -18.25
CA GLY A 73 -3.79 -15.07 -16.88
C GLY A 73 -2.61 -14.40 -16.18
N ASP A 74 -2.11 -13.27 -16.68
CA ASP A 74 -1.05 -12.51 -16.02
C ASP A 74 -1.48 -12.02 -14.63
N LEU A 75 -0.76 -12.44 -13.60
CA LEU A 75 -1.00 -12.11 -12.20
C LEU A 75 -0.03 -11.08 -11.63
N ARG A 76 0.89 -10.57 -12.45
CA ARG A 76 1.86 -9.57 -12.02
C ARG A 76 1.16 -8.38 -11.36
N ILE A 77 1.80 -7.82 -10.35
CA ILE A 77 1.40 -6.57 -9.70
C ILE A 77 2.39 -5.47 -10.05
N THR A 78 2.12 -4.24 -9.63
CA THR A 78 2.89 -3.05 -10.02
C THR A 78 4.41 -3.22 -9.87
N ALA A 79 4.86 -3.88 -8.80
CA ALA A 79 6.29 -4.14 -8.55
C ALA A 79 6.95 -5.08 -9.58
N ASP A 80 6.19 -5.94 -10.25
CA ASP A 80 6.69 -6.91 -11.22
C ASP A 80 6.85 -6.32 -12.63
N PHE A 81 6.16 -5.21 -12.92
CA PHE A 81 6.21 -4.55 -14.23
C PHE A 81 7.41 -3.57 -14.28
N ALA A 82 8.45 -3.98 -15.00
CA ALA A 82 9.69 -3.22 -15.26
C ALA A 82 10.54 -2.88 -14.01
N GLY A 83 11.25 -3.90 -13.50
CA GLY A 83 12.49 -3.73 -12.72
C GLY A 83 12.35 -3.06 -11.35
N GLY A 84 11.14 -2.96 -10.79
CA GLY A 84 10.90 -2.32 -9.50
C GLY A 84 11.16 -0.80 -9.50
N LEU A 85 11.03 -0.13 -10.66
CA LEU A 85 11.11 1.33 -10.69
C LEU A 85 9.84 1.96 -10.10
N PRO A 86 9.95 3.16 -9.50
CA PRO A 86 8.80 3.83 -8.91
C PRO A 86 7.67 3.99 -9.91
N ALA A 87 6.57 3.29 -9.65
CA ALA A 87 5.42 3.33 -10.52
C ALA A 87 4.51 4.47 -10.08
N ALA A 88 4.47 5.53 -10.88
CA ALA A 88 3.52 6.64 -10.66
C ALA A 88 2.05 6.19 -10.84
N ALA A 89 1.83 5.02 -11.43
CA ALA A 89 0.51 4.46 -11.70
C ALA A 89 0.44 2.97 -11.39
N ASN A 90 -0.77 2.45 -11.13
CA ASN A 90 -0.97 1.03 -10.88
C ASN A 90 -0.83 0.23 -12.18
N MET A 91 -0.21 -0.94 -12.05
CA MET A 91 -0.14 -1.93 -13.12
C MET A 91 -0.51 -3.29 -12.56
N ILE A 92 -1.78 -3.65 -12.66
CA ILE A 92 -2.31 -4.94 -12.21
C ILE A 92 -2.58 -5.80 -13.44
N GLY A 93 -1.94 -6.97 -13.50
CA GLY A 93 -2.16 -7.95 -14.54
C GLY A 93 -3.63 -8.40 -14.58
N CYS A 94 -4.19 -8.53 -15.78
CA CYS A 94 -5.63 -8.79 -15.98
C CYS A 94 -6.10 -10.09 -15.32
N GLY A 95 -5.23 -11.09 -15.15
CA GLY A 95 -5.56 -12.35 -14.51
C GLY A 95 -5.93 -12.21 -13.03
N ASN A 96 -5.64 -11.08 -12.38
CA ASN A 96 -6.09 -10.82 -11.01
C ASN A 96 -7.61 -10.63 -10.89
N CYS A 97 -8.29 -10.26 -11.98
CA CYS A 97 -9.74 -10.05 -12.00
C CYS A 97 -10.45 -10.96 -13.02
N HIS A 98 -9.75 -11.41 -14.05
CA HIS A 98 -10.28 -12.26 -15.11
C HIS A 98 -9.79 -13.71 -14.97
N PRO A 99 -10.44 -14.68 -15.63
CA PRO A 99 -9.97 -16.05 -15.68
C PRO A 99 -8.48 -16.18 -16.04
N MET A 100 -7.79 -17.11 -15.39
CA MET A 100 -6.40 -17.44 -15.74
C MET A 100 -6.31 -18.43 -16.92
N ASP A 101 -7.34 -19.23 -17.13
CA ASP A 101 -7.38 -20.22 -18.20
C ASP A 101 -7.76 -19.57 -19.53
N SER A 102 -6.85 -19.62 -20.50
CA SER A 102 -7.09 -19.15 -21.87
C SER A 102 -8.32 -19.78 -22.53
N ALA A 103 -8.78 -20.95 -22.10
CA ALA A 103 -10.02 -21.56 -22.59
C ALA A 103 -11.28 -20.75 -22.23
N SER A 104 -11.21 -19.89 -21.21
CA SER A 104 -12.27 -18.94 -20.89
C SER A 104 -12.36 -17.80 -21.90
N HIS A 105 -11.33 -17.59 -22.73
CA HIS A 105 -11.40 -16.64 -23.84
C HIS A 105 -12.40 -17.13 -24.89
N GLY A 106 -13.52 -16.42 -25.02
CA GLY A 106 -14.59 -16.74 -25.98
C GLY A 106 -15.53 -17.85 -25.55
N ASN A 107 -15.68 -18.07 -24.25
CA ASN A 107 -16.74 -18.92 -23.66
C ASN A 107 -18.17 -18.35 -23.85
N GLY A 108 -18.33 -17.26 -24.60
CA GLY A 108 -19.60 -16.55 -24.80
C GLY A 108 -19.92 -15.52 -23.71
N VAL A 109 -19.07 -15.40 -22.68
CA VAL A 109 -19.16 -14.40 -21.61
C VAL A 109 -18.10 -13.33 -21.85
N TRP A 110 -18.53 -12.13 -22.22
CA TRP A 110 -17.62 -11.00 -22.39
C TRP A 110 -17.21 -10.43 -21.04
N GLY A 111 -15.90 -10.24 -20.84
CA GLY A 111 -15.37 -9.65 -19.60
C GLY A 111 -15.60 -10.52 -18.37
N ASP A 112 -15.54 -11.85 -18.52
CA ASP A 112 -15.71 -12.80 -17.42
C ASP A 112 -14.85 -12.42 -16.21
N ILE A 113 -15.45 -12.33 -15.02
CA ILE A 113 -14.79 -11.93 -13.78
C ILE A 113 -14.62 -13.16 -12.92
N GLU A 114 -13.37 -13.48 -12.59
CA GLU A 114 -12.99 -14.57 -11.72
C GLU A 114 -12.02 -14.02 -10.68
N PHE A 115 -12.48 -13.81 -9.45
CA PHE A 115 -11.59 -13.39 -8.36
C PHE A 115 -10.88 -14.55 -7.66
N ALA A 116 -11.35 -15.79 -7.84
CA ALA A 116 -10.80 -16.97 -7.18
C ALA A 116 -10.42 -18.04 -8.21
N ASN A 117 -9.16 -18.49 -8.19
CA ASN A 117 -8.72 -19.62 -9.02
C ASN A 117 -7.73 -20.49 -8.23
N ALA A 118 -7.99 -21.79 -8.17
CA ALA A 118 -7.15 -22.72 -7.41
C ALA A 118 -5.74 -22.92 -8.00
N ALA A 119 -5.52 -22.53 -9.27
CA ALA A 119 -4.22 -22.57 -9.92
C ALA A 119 -3.39 -21.30 -9.67
N ALA A 120 -3.96 -20.27 -9.04
CA ALA A 120 -3.22 -19.06 -8.68
C ALA A 120 -2.11 -19.38 -7.66
N PRO A 121 -0.91 -18.78 -7.78
CA PRO A 121 0.14 -18.94 -6.78
C PRO A 121 -0.34 -18.54 -5.39
N ALA A 122 0.14 -19.27 -4.38
CA ALA A 122 -0.04 -18.88 -2.98
C ALA A 122 0.43 -17.42 -2.80
N ASP A 123 -0.30 -16.66 -1.98
CA ASP A 123 -0.05 -15.25 -1.67
C ASP A 123 -0.24 -14.25 -2.84
N SER A 124 -0.64 -14.71 -4.02
CA SER A 124 -1.02 -13.79 -5.10
C SER A 124 -2.26 -12.97 -4.74
N LEU A 125 -2.38 -11.77 -5.32
CA LEU A 125 -3.55 -10.92 -5.11
C LEU A 125 -4.87 -11.64 -5.48
N LYS A 126 -4.87 -12.50 -6.50
CA LYS A 126 -6.03 -13.34 -6.85
C LYS A 126 -6.42 -14.29 -5.71
N VAL A 127 -5.46 -14.93 -5.03
CA VAL A 127 -5.76 -15.76 -3.85
C VAL A 127 -6.34 -14.91 -2.72
N LEU A 128 -5.78 -13.73 -2.48
CA LEU A 128 -6.28 -12.79 -1.46
C LEU A 128 -7.71 -12.29 -1.77
N ASN A 129 -8.08 -12.23 -3.06
CA ASN A 129 -9.40 -11.87 -3.54
C ASN A 129 -10.39 -13.04 -3.64
N ALA A 130 -10.09 -14.22 -3.11
CA ALA A 130 -10.94 -15.40 -3.30
C ALA A 130 -12.39 -15.24 -2.78
N GLY A 131 -12.63 -14.32 -1.84
CA GLY A 131 -13.98 -13.97 -1.36
C GLY A 131 -14.71 -12.90 -2.19
N GLY A 132 -14.03 -12.33 -3.19
CA GLY A 132 -14.51 -11.24 -4.02
C GLY A 132 -15.66 -11.63 -4.93
N THR A 133 -16.58 -10.69 -5.16
CA THR A 133 -17.72 -10.88 -6.08
C THR A 133 -17.91 -9.66 -6.96
N TYR A 134 -18.43 -9.87 -8.17
CA TYR A 134 -18.83 -8.80 -9.09
C TYR A 134 -20.30 -8.94 -9.45
N ASP A 135 -21.07 -7.88 -9.25
CA ASP A 135 -22.44 -7.75 -9.74
C ASP A 135 -22.44 -7.00 -11.06
N GLY A 136 -22.59 -7.74 -12.17
CA GLY A 136 -22.65 -7.17 -13.51
C GLY A 136 -23.87 -6.28 -13.79
N ALA A 137 -24.93 -6.32 -12.96
CA ALA A 137 -26.09 -5.45 -13.13
C ALA A 137 -25.82 -4.03 -12.62
N THR A 138 -25.02 -3.90 -11.55
CA THR A 138 -24.69 -2.62 -10.92
C THR A 138 -23.26 -2.17 -11.20
N GLY A 139 -22.41 -3.07 -11.72
CA GLY A 139 -20.98 -2.85 -11.85
C GLY A 139 -20.27 -2.82 -10.50
N THR A 140 -20.83 -3.46 -9.46
CA THR A 140 -20.29 -3.38 -8.09
C THR A 140 -19.36 -4.55 -7.81
N CYS A 141 -18.16 -4.26 -7.32
CA CYS A 141 -17.27 -5.24 -6.73
C CYS A 141 -17.39 -5.20 -5.19
N SER A 142 -17.49 -6.38 -4.58
CA SER A 142 -17.59 -6.56 -3.13
C SER A 142 -16.54 -7.54 -2.65
N ASN A 143 -16.15 -7.45 -1.38
CA ASN A 143 -15.18 -8.34 -0.74
C ASN A 143 -13.81 -8.40 -1.45
N ILE A 144 -13.41 -7.31 -2.12
CA ILE A 144 -12.12 -7.19 -2.79
C ILE A 144 -11.05 -6.78 -1.78
N TYR A 145 -9.95 -7.54 -1.71
CA TYR A 145 -8.83 -7.32 -0.81
C TYR A 145 -8.22 -5.92 -0.96
N CYS A 146 -7.95 -5.47 -2.20
CA CYS A 146 -7.40 -4.13 -2.44
C CYS A 146 -8.38 -2.98 -2.12
N HIS A 147 -9.68 -3.25 -2.00
CA HIS A 147 -10.70 -2.27 -1.63
C HIS A 147 -11.24 -2.51 -0.21
N SER A 148 -10.40 -3.08 0.63
CA SER A 148 -10.68 -3.24 2.05
C SER A 148 -9.81 -2.32 2.86
N THR A 149 -10.24 -2.04 4.09
CA THR A 149 -9.41 -1.40 5.11
C THR A 149 -9.06 -2.35 6.22
N ASN A 150 -8.01 -2.03 6.96
CA ASN A 150 -7.78 -2.69 8.23
C ASN A 150 -8.59 -1.99 9.33
N SER A 151 -9.05 -2.77 10.28
CA SER A 151 -9.55 -2.35 11.58
C SER A 151 -8.67 -3.04 12.61
N TRP A 152 -8.24 -2.30 13.62
CA TRP A 152 -7.37 -2.82 14.66
C TRP A 152 -8.11 -2.82 15.98
N THR A 153 -8.10 -3.96 16.65
CA THR A 153 -8.51 -4.07 18.03
C THR A 153 -7.37 -4.61 18.85
N THR A 154 -7.40 -4.38 20.16
CA THR A 154 -6.47 -5.00 21.08
C THR A 154 -7.18 -6.03 21.94
N ASN A 155 -6.59 -7.21 22.08
CA ASN A 155 -7.11 -8.26 22.94
C ASN A 155 -6.22 -8.46 24.16
N GLY A 156 -6.74 -8.09 25.33
CA GLY A 156 -6.08 -8.34 26.61
C GLY A 156 -4.93 -7.37 26.91
N THR A 157 -4.61 -7.29 28.19
CA THR A 157 -3.58 -6.41 28.76
C THR A 157 -2.21 -6.75 28.19
N VAL A 158 -1.41 -5.73 27.89
CA VAL A 158 0.03 -5.95 27.68
C VAL A 158 0.61 -6.34 29.03
N PRO A 159 1.30 -7.49 29.15
CA PRO A 159 1.98 -7.83 30.37
C PRO A 159 2.90 -6.67 30.77
N MET A 160 2.83 -6.23 32.03
CA MET A 160 3.87 -5.35 32.57
C MET A 160 5.22 -6.02 32.28
N PRO A 161 6.22 -5.29 31.76
CA PRO A 161 7.50 -5.90 31.39
C PRO A 161 8.25 -6.51 32.57
N TRP A 162 7.73 -6.48 33.80
CA TRP A 162 8.41 -7.07 34.95
C TRP A 162 7.49 -7.77 35.95
N PRO A 163 7.84 -8.99 36.44
CA PRO A 163 7.53 -9.32 37.81
C PRO A 163 8.35 -8.40 38.73
N GLU A 164 7.79 -8.00 39.87
CA GLU A 164 8.38 -7.20 40.96
C GLU A 164 9.62 -7.86 41.62
N ALA A 165 10.48 -8.53 40.86
CA ALA A 165 11.68 -9.18 41.33
C ALA A 165 12.77 -8.13 41.49
N THR A 166 12.85 -7.57 42.69
CA THR A 166 14.01 -6.94 43.31
C THR A 166 15.35 -7.43 42.74
N GLY A 167 15.89 -6.76 41.71
CA GLY A 167 17.14 -7.17 41.09
C GLY A 167 17.20 -6.88 39.60
N TRP A 168 17.06 -5.61 39.22
CA TRP A 168 17.43 -5.19 37.89
C TRP A 168 18.96 -5.09 37.81
N ASP A 169 19.59 -6.06 37.15
CA ASP A 169 20.94 -5.89 36.62
C ASP A 169 20.80 -5.53 35.14
N LYS A 170 21.27 -4.34 34.76
CA LYS A 170 21.34 -3.80 33.40
C LYS A 170 22.05 -4.71 32.38
N TYR A 171 22.63 -5.82 32.84
CA TYR A 171 23.30 -6.84 32.03
C TYR A 171 22.53 -8.17 31.92
N VAL A 172 21.34 -8.31 32.52
CA VAL A 172 20.59 -9.57 32.59
C VAL A 172 19.10 -9.38 32.24
N ASP A 173 18.80 -8.98 31.00
CA ASP A 173 17.61 -9.51 30.35
C ASP A 173 17.98 -9.87 28.90
N PRO A 174 18.00 -11.16 28.54
CA PRO A 174 18.12 -11.53 27.14
C PRO A 174 16.81 -11.17 26.46
N LEU A 175 16.80 -10.00 25.81
CA LEU A 175 15.96 -9.82 24.63
C LEU A 175 16.20 -11.00 23.68
N PRO A 176 15.15 -11.59 23.08
CA PRO A 176 13.76 -11.12 23.06
C PRO A 176 12.79 -12.11 23.74
N ARG A 177 12.00 -11.62 24.72
CA ARG A 177 10.73 -12.28 25.06
C ARG A 177 9.69 -11.85 24.03
N PRO A 178 8.98 -12.78 23.37
CA PRO A 178 7.94 -12.43 22.42
C PRO A 178 6.85 -11.67 23.17
N LEU A 179 6.67 -10.41 22.80
CA LEU A 179 5.52 -9.63 23.23
C LEU A 179 4.27 -10.26 22.65
N PRO A 180 3.12 -10.20 23.34
CA PRO A 180 1.89 -10.69 22.75
C PRO A 180 1.56 -9.83 21.52
N ASP A 181 1.32 -10.51 20.40
CA ASP A 181 0.60 -9.95 19.25
C ASP A 181 -0.86 -9.71 19.67
N ASN A 182 -1.08 -8.74 20.56
CA ASN A 182 -2.42 -8.44 21.06
C ASN A 182 -3.16 -7.49 20.11
N ILE A 183 -2.52 -6.94 19.08
CA ILE A 183 -3.23 -6.30 17.97
C ILE A 183 -3.85 -7.38 17.10
N VAL A 184 -5.17 -7.38 17.07
CA VAL A 184 -5.96 -8.13 16.10
C VAL A 184 -6.26 -7.20 14.93
N THR A 185 -5.70 -7.53 13.77
CA THR A 185 -6.03 -6.86 12.52
C THR A 185 -7.19 -7.59 11.85
N THR A 186 -8.32 -6.90 11.73
CA THR A 186 -9.50 -7.38 11.02
C THR A 186 -9.64 -6.61 9.71
N ARG A 187 -9.84 -7.31 8.60
CA ARG A 187 -10.08 -6.69 7.31
C ARG A 187 -11.55 -6.33 7.15
N ILE A 188 -11.84 -5.08 6.81
CA ILE A 188 -13.16 -4.53 6.57
C ILE A 188 -13.29 -4.24 5.08
N TYR A 189 -14.09 -5.05 4.39
CA TYR A 189 -14.30 -4.90 2.96
C TYR A 189 -15.29 -3.76 2.68
N ARG A 190 -15.05 -3.03 1.58
CA ARG A 190 -15.95 -1.99 1.08
C ARG A 190 -16.37 -2.36 -0.33
N ASP A 191 -17.63 -2.07 -0.62
CA ASP A 191 -18.15 -2.18 -1.97
C ASP A 191 -17.67 -1.00 -2.80
N VAL A 192 -17.27 -1.26 -4.05
CA VAL A 192 -16.84 -0.24 -5.00
C VAL A 192 -17.57 -0.44 -6.33
N VAL A 193 -17.96 0.66 -6.96
CA VAL A 193 -18.56 0.62 -8.30
C VAL A 193 -17.45 0.84 -9.32
N TRP A 194 -17.31 -0.12 -10.26
CA TRP A 194 -16.23 -0.24 -11.24
C TRP A 194 -15.92 1.09 -11.95
N ASP A 195 -16.94 1.88 -12.32
CA ASP A 195 -16.76 3.14 -13.06
C ASP A 195 -17.02 4.42 -12.26
N ASN A 196 -16.98 4.39 -10.92
CA ASN A 196 -17.26 5.61 -10.13
C ASN A 196 -16.09 6.61 -10.09
N GLY A 197 -14.90 6.22 -10.59
CA GLY A 197 -13.72 7.08 -10.68
C GLY A 197 -13.14 7.56 -9.35
N GLN A 198 -13.64 7.09 -8.21
CA GLN A 198 -13.12 7.47 -6.91
C GLN A 198 -11.85 6.69 -6.61
N SER A 199 -10.71 7.38 -6.70
CA SER A 199 -9.46 6.84 -6.16
C SER A 199 -9.58 6.73 -4.65
N LEU A 200 -9.25 5.56 -4.09
CA LEU A 200 -9.09 5.44 -2.65
C LEU A 200 -7.88 6.28 -2.25
N THR A 201 -8.06 7.07 -1.20
CA THR A 201 -6.95 7.77 -0.55
C THR A 201 -6.28 6.85 0.48
N CYS A 202 -5.22 7.30 1.14
CA CYS A 202 -4.55 6.50 2.17
C CYS A 202 -5.53 6.07 3.27
N ASP A 203 -6.40 6.97 3.71
CA ASP A 203 -7.48 6.66 4.66
C ASP A 203 -8.60 5.81 4.05
N GLY A 204 -8.79 5.92 2.73
CA GLY A 204 -9.66 5.04 1.96
C GLY A 204 -9.26 3.56 2.04
N CYS A 205 -7.96 3.26 2.19
CA CYS A 205 -7.40 1.91 2.24
C CYS A 205 -6.92 1.47 3.64
N HIS A 206 -6.52 2.39 4.52
CA HIS A 206 -5.95 2.03 5.83
C HIS A 206 -6.75 2.57 7.01
N GLY A 207 -7.52 3.66 6.87
CA GLY A 207 -8.35 4.17 7.96
C GLY A 207 -7.56 4.68 9.19
N ASN A 208 -6.42 5.36 8.95
CA ASN A 208 -5.37 5.74 9.92
C ASN A 208 -4.42 4.64 10.38
N SER A 209 -3.37 5.04 11.09
CA SER A 209 -2.33 4.15 11.63
C SER A 209 -2.90 3.18 12.68
N PRO A 210 -2.39 1.93 12.76
CA PRO A 210 -2.77 0.99 13.82
C PRO A 210 -2.66 1.61 15.21
N ALA A 211 -3.73 1.49 16.00
CA ALA A 211 -3.82 2.08 17.34
C ALA A 211 -4.21 1.03 18.39
N THR A 212 -3.63 1.14 19.59
CA THR A 212 -4.08 0.41 20.79
C THR A 212 -4.80 1.36 21.74
N SER A 213 -5.67 0.86 22.62
CA SER A 213 -6.37 1.72 23.59
C SER A 213 -6.65 1.05 24.93
N SER A 214 -6.65 1.84 26.00
CA SER A 214 -7.20 1.45 27.30
C SER A 214 -8.73 1.28 27.26
N LEU A 215 -9.37 0.39 28.03
CA LEU A 215 -8.84 -0.56 29.03
C LEU A 215 -8.33 -1.88 28.42
N ASP A 216 -8.56 -2.09 27.12
CA ASP A 216 -8.19 -3.32 26.43
C ASP A 216 -6.67 -3.52 26.42
N ASN A 217 -5.92 -2.41 26.41
CA ASN A 217 -4.47 -2.38 26.47
C ASN A 217 -3.97 -1.20 27.34
N ASP A 218 -3.10 -1.49 28.31
CA ASP A 218 -2.47 -0.51 29.20
C ASP A 218 -1.13 0.04 28.66
N GLY A 219 -0.83 -0.13 27.37
CA GLY A 219 0.33 0.46 26.68
C GLY A 219 0.28 0.33 25.14
N GLY A 220 1.34 0.82 24.47
CA GLY A 220 1.59 0.45 23.06
C GLY A 220 1.82 -1.05 22.93
N ALA A 221 1.43 -1.67 21.83
CA ALA A 221 1.72 -3.10 21.60
C ALA A 221 1.70 -3.49 20.13
N GLY A 222 2.40 -4.56 19.77
CA GLY A 222 2.46 -5.06 18.39
C GLY A 222 2.80 -3.94 17.41
N ASP A 223 2.23 -3.92 16.21
CA ASP A 223 2.51 -2.88 15.21
C ASP A 223 1.76 -1.54 15.43
N SER A 224 1.38 -1.22 16.68
CA SER A 224 0.75 0.08 16.97
C SER A 224 1.71 1.24 16.70
N HIS A 225 1.18 2.24 16.01
CA HIS A 225 1.86 3.52 15.83
C HIS A 225 1.62 4.44 17.03
N TYR A 226 0.49 4.24 17.74
CA TYR A 226 0.17 4.95 18.96
C TYR A 226 -0.77 4.18 19.88
N TRP A 227 -0.80 4.62 21.13
CA TRP A 227 -1.68 4.11 22.18
C TRP A 227 -2.54 5.25 22.73
N VAL A 228 -3.81 4.95 23.02
CA VAL A 228 -4.76 5.85 23.66
C VAL A 228 -4.94 5.47 25.14
N ASP A 229 -4.60 6.41 26.02
CA ASP A 229 -4.60 6.18 27.47
C ASP A 229 -6.02 6.13 28.09
N PRO A 230 -6.15 5.79 29.39
CA PRO A 230 -7.45 5.73 30.05
C PRO A 230 -8.22 7.06 30.08
N TYR A 231 -7.55 8.18 29.81
CA TYR A 231 -8.16 9.52 29.75
C TYR A 231 -8.52 9.92 28.30
N GLY A 232 -8.21 9.07 27.31
CA GLY A 232 -8.47 9.33 25.90
C GLY A 232 -7.34 10.05 25.18
N TYR A 233 -6.19 10.28 25.82
CA TYR A 233 -5.06 10.95 25.18
C TYR A 233 -4.19 9.98 24.38
N GLU A 234 -3.77 10.43 23.21
CA GLU A 234 -2.79 9.74 22.38
C GLU A 234 -1.40 9.84 23.01
N ASN A 235 -0.56 8.83 22.78
CA ASN A 235 0.84 8.78 23.20
C ASN A 235 1.70 8.19 22.07
N LEU A 236 3.02 8.07 22.25
CA LEU A 236 3.97 7.56 21.22
C LEU A 236 4.07 8.48 20.00
N HIS A 237 4.31 7.93 18.80
CA HIS A 237 4.66 8.70 17.60
C HIS A 237 3.59 9.67 17.09
N VAL A 238 2.35 9.58 17.61
CA VAL A 238 1.26 10.49 17.27
C VAL A 238 1.12 11.64 18.27
N TRP A 239 1.58 11.46 19.52
CA TRP A 239 1.64 12.52 20.53
C TRP A 239 2.72 12.21 21.56
N ASN A 240 3.98 12.29 21.14
CA ASN A 240 5.10 11.96 22.00
C ASN A 240 5.40 13.18 22.86
N MET A 241 5.05 13.17 24.15
CA MET A 241 5.50 14.20 25.10
C MET A 241 5.21 15.66 24.68
N GLY A 242 4.10 15.88 23.95
CA GLY A 242 3.68 17.21 23.49
C GLY A 242 4.33 17.71 22.20
N TYR A 243 4.92 16.83 21.40
CA TYR A 243 5.46 17.15 20.07
C TYR A 243 4.44 16.91 18.94
N GLU A 244 4.76 17.43 17.75
CA GLU A 244 4.04 17.15 16.51
C GLU A 244 4.13 15.65 16.14
N ALA A 245 3.09 15.12 15.50
CA ALA A 245 3.05 13.73 15.07
C ALA A 245 4.14 13.44 14.04
N LEU A 246 4.77 12.26 14.11
CA LEU A 246 5.72 11.83 13.08
C LEU A 246 4.98 11.66 11.76
N SER A 247 5.51 12.25 10.68
CA SER A 247 4.91 12.05 9.36
C SER A 247 5.08 10.62 8.87
N CYS A 248 4.12 10.07 8.10
CA CYS A 248 4.25 8.79 7.43
C CYS A 248 5.55 8.68 6.62
N ARG A 249 5.97 9.77 5.95
CA ARG A 249 7.21 9.83 5.16
C ARG A 249 8.46 9.49 5.99
N THR A 250 8.42 9.76 7.30
CA THR A 250 9.57 9.57 8.20
C THR A 250 10.01 8.11 8.22
N CYS A 251 9.05 7.19 8.14
CA CYS A 251 9.26 5.74 8.22
C CYS A 251 8.89 4.99 6.94
N HIS A 252 8.21 5.64 5.98
CA HIS A 252 7.75 5.03 4.72
C HIS A 252 8.19 5.87 3.52
N TYR A 253 9.44 6.35 3.51
CA TYR A 253 9.97 7.32 2.54
C TYR A 253 9.98 6.83 1.09
N GLU A 254 10.09 5.51 0.89
CA GLU A 254 9.97 4.92 -0.44
C GLU A 254 8.52 4.95 -0.93
N THR A 255 7.54 4.81 -0.04
CA THR A 255 6.11 4.82 -0.39
C THR A 255 5.53 6.22 -0.46
N VAL A 256 5.92 7.13 0.44
CA VAL A 256 5.40 8.50 0.58
C VAL A 256 6.58 9.45 0.79
N ARG A 257 6.69 10.50 -0.03
CA ARG A 257 7.73 11.54 0.10
C ARG A 257 7.23 12.89 0.58
N GLU A 258 5.94 13.13 0.44
CA GLU A 258 5.34 14.36 0.94
C GLU A 258 5.12 14.24 2.46
N PRO A 259 5.39 15.30 3.24
CA PRO A 259 5.07 15.28 4.66
C PRO A 259 3.55 15.24 4.83
N SER A 260 3.07 14.22 5.54
CA SER A 260 1.70 14.14 6.02
C SER A 260 1.41 15.24 7.04
N THR A 261 0.26 15.89 6.91
CA THR A 261 -0.31 16.73 7.96
C THR A 261 -1.24 15.91 8.85
N THR A 262 -1.62 16.46 10.00
CA THR A 262 -2.61 15.83 10.88
C THR A 262 -3.68 16.82 11.27
N THR A 263 -4.93 16.37 11.30
CA THR A 263 -6.06 17.08 11.89
C THR A 263 -6.47 16.44 13.21
N ILE A 264 -7.20 17.16 14.06
CA ILE A 264 -7.79 16.59 15.29
C ILE A 264 -9.26 16.33 15.02
N ASP A 265 -9.68 15.07 15.14
CA ASP A 265 -11.09 14.69 15.10
C ASP A 265 -11.81 15.29 16.32
N PRO A 266 -12.80 16.19 16.12
CA PRO A 266 -13.50 16.84 17.23
C PRO A 266 -14.38 15.88 18.04
N ALA A 267 -14.72 14.70 17.53
CA ALA A 267 -15.54 13.72 18.24
C ALA A 267 -14.71 12.88 19.20
N THR A 268 -13.50 12.50 18.79
CA THR A 268 -12.62 11.60 19.56
C THR A 268 -11.45 12.33 20.21
N PHE A 269 -11.17 13.58 19.83
CA PHE A 269 -9.97 14.36 20.17
C PHE A 269 -8.66 13.67 19.78
N ARG A 270 -8.71 12.80 18.76
CA ARG A 270 -7.57 12.05 18.24
C ARG A 270 -7.03 12.69 16.96
N ARG A 271 -5.74 12.53 16.70
CA ARG A 271 -5.13 12.90 15.44
C ARG A 271 -5.53 11.92 14.35
N VAL A 272 -5.88 12.50 13.22
CA VAL A 272 -6.09 11.83 11.95
C VAL A 272 -5.00 12.32 11.02
N TYR A 273 -4.28 11.40 10.39
CA TYR A 273 -3.35 11.74 9.34
C TYR A 273 -4.13 12.15 8.11
N ASP A 274 -3.83 13.33 7.57
CA ASP A 274 -4.43 13.74 6.31
C ASP A 274 -3.83 12.93 5.16
N ASP A 275 -4.60 12.79 4.08
CA ASP A 275 -4.18 12.02 2.92
C ASP A 275 -2.87 12.54 2.30
N VAL A 276 -1.98 11.61 2.01
CA VAL A 276 -0.69 11.86 1.34
C VAL A 276 -0.65 11.16 0.00
N ALA A 277 0.00 11.79 -0.98
CA ALA A 277 0.20 11.16 -2.28
C ALA A 277 1.20 10.00 -2.17
N LEU A 278 0.84 8.84 -2.74
CA LEU A 278 1.77 7.74 -2.94
C LEU A 278 2.83 8.16 -3.96
N PHE A 279 4.10 8.12 -3.56
CA PHE A 279 5.25 8.37 -4.42
C PHE A 279 5.58 7.13 -5.24
N ASP A 280 5.66 5.97 -4.60
CA ASP A 280 5.97 4.70 -5.24
C ASP A 280 4.86 3.67 -4.99
N LYS A 281 4.07 3.39 -6.02
CA LYS A 281 3.00 2.39 -5.93
C LYS A 281 3.53 0.96 -5.95
N SER A 282 4.78 0.74 -6.37
CA SER A 282 5.41 -0.58 -6.31
C SER A 282 5.76 -0.97 -4.87
N SER A 283 6.35 -0.06 -4.09
CA SER A 283 6.58 -0.24 -2.65
C SER A 283 5.28 -0.25 -1.84
N HIS A 284 4.22 0.39 -2.32
CA HIS A 284 2.92 0.35 -1.66
C HIS A 284 2.19 -1.01 -1.84
N VAL A 285 2.24 -1.57 -3.05
CA VAL A 285 1.48 -2.78 -3.44
C VAL A 285 2.45 -3.93 -3.68
N ASN A 286 3.14 -4.36 -2.64
CA ASN A 286 4.08 -5.50 -2.68
C ASN A 286 3.79 -6.59 -1.62
N GLY A 287 2.74 -6.41 -0.81
CA GLY A 287 2.33 -7.39 0.20
C GLY A 287 3.16 -7.35 1.50
N THR A 288 4.08 -6.40 1.65
CA THR A 288 4.88 -6.21 2.88
C THR A 288 4.69 -4.82 3.46
N VAL A 289 4.94 -4.67 4.77
CA VAL A 289 5.06 -3.35 5.40
C VAL A 289 6.52 -2.93 5.30
N ASP A 290 6.81 -2.06 4.35
CA ASP A 290 8.16 -1.56 4.14
C ASP A 290 8.43 -0.35 5.02
N VAL A 291 9.41 -0.49 5.91
CA VAL A 291 9.96 0.64 6.67
C VAL A 291 11.21 1.13 5.96
N ALA A 292 11.13 2.35 5.42
CA ALA A 292 12.22 3.06 4.76
C ALA A 292 12.31 4.47 5.36
N PHE A 293 13.39 4.76 6.07
CA PHE A 293 13.56 6.06 6.71
C PHE A 293 13.80 7.19 5.71
N ASP A 294 13.34 8.40 6.03
CA ASP A 294 13.69 9.63 5.30
C ASP A 294 15.15 10.03 5.57
N THR A 295 16.05 9.34 4.89
CA THR A 295 17.51 9.54 4.95
C THR A 295 17.97 10.85 4.30
N VAL A 296 17.06 11.59 3.65
CA VAL A 296 17.38 12.80 2.88
C VAL A 296 17.07 14.06 3.66
N ASN A 297 15.88 14.14 4.25
CA ASN A 297 15.40 15.35 4.89
C ASN A 297 15.43 15.29 6.42
N GLY A 298 15.62 14.09 6.99
CA GLY A 298 15.52 13.86 8.43
C GLY A 298 14.13 14.23 8.98
N PHE A 299 14.07 14.42 10.30
CA PHE A 299 12.85 14.81 11.01
C PHE A 299 13.09 16.06 11.85
N THR A 300 12.18 17.02 11.80
CA THR A 300 12.22 18.23 12.63
C THR A 300 10.93 18.36 13.40
N TYR A 301 11.00 18.59 14.72
CA TYR A 301 9.83 18.91 15.53
C TYR A 301 10.05 20.14 16.42
N SER A 302 8.94 20.79 16.75
CA SER A 302 8.89 21.89 17.71
C SER A 302 9.07 21.35 19.13
N GLY A 303 10.23 21.58 19.76
CA GLY A 303 10.47 21.16 21.14
C GLY A 303 9.57 21.87 22.15
N SER A 304 9.52 21.38 23.39
CA SER A 304 8.71 21.97 24.48
C SER A 304 9.08 23.42 24.82
N SER A 305 10.29 23.85 24.45
CA SER A 305 10.76 25.24 24.55
C SER A 305 10.42 26.11 23.33
N GLY A 306 9.70 25.58 22.34
CA GLY A 306 9.46 26.21 21.04
C GLY A 306 10.68 26.24 20.11
N ILE A 307 11.80 25.64 20.52
CA ILE A 307 13.01 25.55 19.69
C ILE A 307 12.90 24.30 18.82
N PRO A 308 12.98 24.42 17.48
CA PRO A 308 12.99 23.27 16.59
C PRO A 308 14.19 22.36 16.89
N LYS A 309 13.93 21.06 17.01
CA LYS A 309 14.95 20.01 17.11
C LYS A 309 14.97 19.22 15.81
N HIS A 310 16.15 19.08 15.23
CA HIS A 310 16.38 18.34 14.00
C HIS A 310 17.10 17.02 14.29
N TYR A 311 16.61 15.94 13.69
CA TYR A 311 17.15 14.59 13.79
C TYR A 311 17.53 14.12 12.39
N ASP A 312 18.82 13.85 12.22
CA ASP A 312 19.36 13.23 11.01
C ASP A 312 19.07 11.73 11.03
N LEU A 313 18.52 11.23 9.92
CA LEU A 313 18.18 9.82 9.71
C LEU A 313 19.04 9.20 8.60
N ALA A 314 20.10 9.85 8.12
CA ALA A 314 20.93 9.35 7.03
C ALA A 314 21.56 7.97 7.29
N ALA A 315 21.79 7.62 8.56
CA ALA A 315 22.31 6.31 8.96
C ALA A 315 21.23 5.34 9.49
N ALA A 316 19.96 5.77 9.54
CA ALA A 316 18.85 4.99 10.06
C ALA A 316 18.59 3.77 9.18
N SER A 317 18.30 2.63 9.80
CA SER A 317 18.00 1.38 9.08
C SER A 317 16.96 0.55 9.83
N TYR A 318 16.16 -0.20 9.09
CA TYR A 318 15.21 -1.18 9.62
C TYR A 318 15.59 -2.59 9.17
N ASP A 319 15.63 -3.53 10.10
CA ASP A 319 15.76 -4.96 9.83
C ASP A 319 14.39 -5.63 9.96
N PRO A 320 13.77 -6.08 8.86
CA PRO A 320 12.46 -6.72 8.91
C PRO A 320 12.48 -8.10 9.58
N ALA A 321 13.63 -8.77 9.68
CA ALA A 321 13.72 -10.12 10.23
C ALA A 321 13.51 -10.14 11.75
N ASP A 322 14.02 -9.12 12.45
CA ASP A 322 13.87 -8.96 13.91
C ASP A 322 13.08 -7.69 14.30
N ARG A 323 12.53 -6.99 13.29
CA ARG A 323 11.78 -5.73 13.42
C ARG A 323 12.55 -4.63 14.13
N THR A 324 13.87 -4.57 13.94
CA THR A 324 14.70 -3.59 14.64
C THR A 324 14.99 -2.36 13.80
N CYS A 325 14.77 -1.18 14.38
CA CYS A 325 15.31 0.08 13.95
C CYS A 325 16.69 0.36 14.59
N SER A 326 17.70 0.73 13.79
CA SER A 326 19.06 1.09 14.26
C SER A 326 19.46 2.49 13.81
N ASN A 327 20.34 3.14 14.59
CA ASN A 327 20.84 4.50 14.34
C ASN A 327 19.73 5.57 14.23
N ILE A 328 18.67 5.42 15.01
CA ILE A 328 17.55 6.36 15.01
C ILE A 328 17.83 7.50 15.97
N GLY A 329 18.15 8.68 15.45
CA GLY A 329 18.49 9.84 16.27
C GLY A 329 17.41 10.22 17.30
N CYS A 330 16.14 9.92 17.01
CA CYS A 330 15.01 10.17 17.92
C CYS A 330 15.09 9.36 19.22
N HIS A 331 15.73 8.19 19.18
CA HIS A 331 15.93 7.31 20.34
C HIS A 331 17.33 7.52 20.93
N ILE A 332 17.52 8.69 21.54
CA ILE A 332 18.82 9.27 21.93
C ILE A 332 19.77 8.28 22.63
N GLN A 333 19.24 7.34 23.42
CA GLN A 333 20.03 6.39 24.19
C GLN A 333 19.88 4.93 23.73
N GLU A 334 18.90 4.64 22.89
CA GLU A 334 18.71 3.29 22.35
C GLU A 334 19.35 3.22 20.96
N THR A 335 20.50 2.56 20.87
CA THR A 335 21.15 2.34 19.57
C THR A 335 20.44 1.28 18.72
N LYS A 336 19.57 0.48 19.35
CA LYS A 336 18.82 -0.63 18.76
C LYS A 336 17.41 -0.67 19.39
N VAL A 337 16.37 -0.34 18.62
CA VAL A 337 14.97 -0.28 19.08
C VAL A 337 14.14 -1.30 18.34
N ILE A 338 13.30 -2.05 19.04
CA ILE A 338 12.41 -3.03 18.42
C ILE A 338 11.07 -2.35 18.14
N TRP A 339 10.63 -2.38 16.88
CA TRP A 339 9.32 -1.89 16.48
C TRP A 339 8.22 -2.62 17.24
N GLY A 340 7.26 -1.86 17.76
CA GLY A 340 6.11 -2.41 18.47
C GLY A 340 6.32 -2.79 19.93
N LEU A 341 7.50 -2.48 20.48
CA LEU A 341 7.78 -2.65 21.89
C LEU A 341 6.89 -1.70 22.72
N PRO A 342 6.15 -2.21 23.73
CA PRO A 342 5.30 -1.37 24.58
C PRO A 342 6.06 -0.24 25.26
N TYR A 343 5.36 0.89 25.38
CA TYR A 343 5.79 2.05 26.15
C TYR A 343 4.60 2.70 26.90
N ARG A 344 4.84 3.06 28.16
CA ARG A 344 3.96 3.63 29.17
C ARG A 344 4.70 4.78 29.84
N TRP A 345 4.29 5.99 29.54
CA TRP A 345 4.93 7.20 30.07
C TRP A 345 4.84 7.31 31.61
N TYR A 346 3.84 6.68 32.23
CA TYR A 346 3.58 6.78 33.67
C TYR A 346 4.44 5.84 34.51
N ASP A 347 5.13 4.86 33.91
CA ASP A 347 6.09 4.00 34.61
C ASP A 347 7.49 4.63 34.57
N TYR A 348 7.57 5.80 35.19
CA TYR A 348 8.70 6.74 35.16
C TYR A 348 10.07 6.15 35.54
N GLY A 349 10.11 5.03 36.25
CA GLY A 349 11.36 4.41 36.70
C GLY A 349 11.86 3.28 35.80
N GLN A 350 11.01 2.73 34.93
CA GLN A 350 11.23 1.42 34.31
C GLN A 350 11.23 1.53 32.78
N GLU A 351 10.30 2.30 32.23
CA GLU A 351 10.18 2.49 30.79
C GLU A 351 10.80 3.83 30.33
N CYS A 352 10.95 4.82 31.22
CA CYS A 352 11.77 6.00 30.93
C CYS A 352 13.26 5.66 30.84
N ASP A 353 13.76 4.68 31.62
CA ASP A 353 15.18 4.27 31.59
C ASP A 353 15.60 3.68 30.25
N ARG A 354 14.64 3.19 29.44
CA ARG A 354 14.88 2.78 28.05
C ARG A 354 15.43 3.94 27.21
N CYS A 355 14.87 5.13 27.37
CA CYS A 355 15.22 6.30 26.56
C CYS A 355 16.10 7.34 27.29
N HIS A 356 16.06 7.36 28.62
CA HIS A 356 16.67 8.39 29.46
C HIS A 356 17.76 7.90 30.40
N GLY A 357 17.94 6.58 30.57
CA GLY A 357 19.18 5.98 31.09
C GLY A 357 19.76 6.82 32.21
N TYR A 358 18.99 6.94 33.30
CA TYR A 358 19.37 7.78 34.42
C TYR A 358 20.60 7.14 35.10
N TYR A 359 21.78 7.56 34.66
CA TYR A 359 23.06 7.36 35.34
C TYR A 359 23.77 8.69 35.54
#